data_AF-A0AAD6ZQV5-F1
#
_entry.id   AF-A0AAD6ZQV5-F1
#
_cell.length_a   1.000
_cell.length_b   1.000
_cell.length_c   1.000
_cell.angle_alpha   90.00
_cell.angle_beta   90.00
_cell.angle_gamma   90.00
#
_symmetry.space_group_name_H-M   'P 1'
#
loop_
_entity.id
_entity.type
_entity.pdbx_description
1 polymer ?
#
loop_
_entity_poly.entity_id
_entity_poly.type
_entity_poly.pdbx_seq_one_letter_code
_entity_poly.pdbx_strand_id
1 'polypeptide(L)'
;MIDFLNITNPKSYLTEYCNNPPVDSCAFGYCPNPDVASPAVRFSGTYTRFDLFWFNSNNFSSTYLTSLVSAILVLYSPADVESSFFAQLLNVYSLVIAAIIAIAKHNLTKLHSVVAVTLAASPLSLYLLAYVVRSLFGRHTRLDKVFGKGRHLNRGIVVLAFPLWVGVLAFTMLPSSGFQQAACDSIVADNKIAFWFFFPCIVFFDAFPATGATLVGIFSLAWGTAIYRLRKVIWAKHNKRLPFARIWRKVVERYPFIQFCTVIFIPHFFWMFNVEIGLRILSTRESFSATYGQLLAVFVTVPSFIQLCLLLPRVPRWFVDLTWVRFLTCRWNKPRLSDNSYQESGIPLEAKYDPDSLSMSNGSTVHLL
;
A
#
# COMPACT_ATOMS: atom_id res chain seq x y z
N MET A 1 -21.77 17.69 -39.58
CA MET A 1 -20.32 17.50 -39.32
C MET A 1 -19.90 16.04 -39.48
N ILE A 2 -20.69 15.06 -39.03
CA ILE A 2 -20.39 13.62 -39.18
C ILE A 2 -20.35 13.18 -40.66
N ASP A 3 -21.25 13.68 -41.49
CA ASP A 3 -21.26 13.38 -42.94
C ASP A 3 -20.08 14.02 -43.70
N PHE A 4 -19.41 15.03 -43.11
CA PHE A 4 -18.30 15.74 -43.75
C PHE A 4 -16.97 14.97 -43.64
N LEU A 5 -16.82 14.10 -42.63
CA LEU A 5 -15.58 13.35 -42.39
C LEU A 5 -15.63 11.91 -42.92
N ASN A 6 -16.76 11.46 -43.50
CA ASN A 6 -16.96 10.09 -43.98
C ASN A 6 -16.54 9.01 -42.95
N ILE A 7 -16.74 9.28 -41.66
CA ILE A 7 -16.38 8.35 -40.58
C ILE A 7 -17.58 7.44 -40.33
N THR A 8 -17.57 6.26 -40.94
CA THR A 8 -18.62 5.24 -40.79
C THR A 8 -18.50 4.44 -39.49
N ASN A 9 -17.33 4.48 -38.82
CA ASN A 9 -17.08 3.70 -37.61
C ASN A 9 -17.07 4.58 -36.35
N PRO A 10 -17.96 4.34 -35.36
CA PRO A 10 -18.01 5.12 -34.12
C PRO A 10 -16.70 5.08 -33.31
N LYS A 11 -15.88 4.03 -33.45
CA LYS A 11 -14.57 3.94 -32.78
C LYS A 11 -13.55 4.92 -33.37
N SER A 12 -13.50 5.03 -34.70
CA SER A 12 -12.62 5.98 -35.40
C SER A 12 -13.04 7.41 -35.08
N TYR A 13 -14.35 7.68 -35.02
CA TYR A 13 -14.86 9.00 -34.66
C TYR A 13 -14.44 9.40 -33.23
N LEU A 14 -14.57 8.50 -32.27
CA LEU A 14 -14.15 8.76 -30.89
C LEU A 14 -12.63 8.98 -30.78
N THR A 15 -11.84 8.23 -31.56
CA THR A 15 -10.39 8.39 -31.60
C THR A 15 -10.02 9.80 -32.07
N GLU A 16 -10.64 10.27 -33.16
CA GLU A 16 -10.37 11.63 -33.66
C GLU A 16 -10.95 12.73 -32.77
N TYR A 17 -12.11 12.49 -32.16
CA TYR A 17 -12.63 13.36 -31.12
C TYR A 17 -11.64 13.52 -29.97
N CYS A 18 -10.97 12.43 -29.56
CA CYS A 18 -10.01 12.46 -28.46
C CYS A 18 -8.63 12.98 -28.83
N ASN A 19 -8.25 12.96 -30.11
CA ASN A 19 -7.04 13.60 -30.59
C ASN A 19 -7.14 15.13 -30.52
N ASN A 20 -8.33 15.70 -30.72
CA ASN A 20 -8.56 17.14 -30.60
C ASN A 20 -9.96 17.43 -30.04
N PRO A 21 -10.18 17.21 -28.73
CA PRO A 21 -11.51 17.37 -28.16
C PRO A 21 -11.88 18.85 -28.07
N PRO A 22 -13.12 19.21 -28.43
CA PRO A 22 -13.62 20.56 -28.25
C PRO A 22 -13.57 20.97 -26.78
N VAL A 23 -13.18 22.22 -26.52
CA VAL A 23 -13.07 22.77 -25.16
C VAL A 23 -14.43 22.76 -24.44
N ASP A 24 -15.51 22.98 -25.19
CA ASP A 24 -16.86 23.24 -24.67
C ASP A 24 -17.79 22.02 -24.70
N SER A 25 -17.30 20.83 -25.05
CA SER A 25 -18.16 19.62 -25.12
C SER A 25 -17.59 18.43 -24.38
N CYS A 26 -18.50 17.76 -23.66
CA CYS A 26 -18.28 16.49 -22.98
C CYS A 26 -19.27 15.41 -23.45
N ALA A 27 -19.71 15.47 -24.71
CA ALA A 27 -20.79 14.61 -25.21
C ALA A 27 -20.51 13.10 -25.08
N PHE A 28 -19.24 12.70 -25.13
CA PHE A 28 -18.81 11.30 -25.05
C PHE A 28 -18.12 10.94 -23.72
N GLY A 29 -18.16 11.85 -22.74
CA GLY A 29 -17.40 11.72 -21.49
C GLY A 29 -15.90 12.02 -21.66
N TYR A 30 -15.12 11.55 -20.69
CA TYR A 30 -13.67 11.73 -20.69
C TYR A 30 -12.99 10.91 -21.78
N CYS A 31 -12.09 11.54 -22.51
CA CYS A 31 -11.20 10.85 -23.43
C CYS A 31 -10.21 9.96 -22.66
N PRO A 32 -10.02 8.70 -23.08
CA PRO A 32 -9.11 7.79 -22.39
C PRO A 32 -7.66 8.28 -22.58
N ASN A 33 -6.90 8.34 -21.49
CA ASN A 33 -5.46 8.57 -21.54
C ASN A 33 -4.73 7.26 -21.23
N PRO A 34 -4.20 6.56 -22.25
CA PRO A 34 -3.62 5.24 -22.08
C PRO A 34 -2.29 5.22 -21.33
N ASP A 35 -1.65 6.38 -21.11
CA ASP A 35 -0.33 6.46 -20.49
C ASP A 35 -0.42 6.57 -18.96
N VAL A 36 -1.46 7.23 -18.44
CA VAL A 36 -1.55 7.56 -17.01
C VAL A 36 -2.63 6.77 -16.29
N ALA A 37 -3.78 6.55 -16.94
CA ALA A 37 -4.96 5.97 -16.31
C ALA A 37 -5.43 4.68 -17.01
N SER A 38 -4.63 4.10 -17.90
CA SER A 38 -5.02 2.87 -18.58
C SER A 38 -5.34 1.76 -17.59
N PRO A 39 -6.32 0.90 -17.92
CA PRO A 39 -6.48 -0.38 -17.25
C PRO A 39 -5.13 -1.08 -17.05
N ALA A 40 -4.23 -1.20 -18.03
CA ALA A 40 -2.98 -1.95 -17.82
C ALA A 40 -2.09 -1.43 -16.66
N VAL A 41 -2.12 -0.12 -16.41
CA VAL A 41 -1.41 0.55 -15.32
C VAL A 41 -2.09 0.28 -13.96
N ARG A 42 -3.42 0.04 -13.99
CA ARG A 42 -4.29 -0.27 -12.84
C ARG A 42 -4.61 -1.77 -12.72
N PHE A 43 -5.44 -2.27 -13.64
CA PHE A 43 -5.83 -3.65 -13.96
C PHE A 43 -5.37 -4.13 -15.34
N SER A 44 -4.36 -4.99 -15.44
CA SER A 44 -4.27 -5.90 -16.59
C SER A 44 -5.21 -7.08 -16.33
N GLY A 45 -6.50 -6.88 -16.59
CA GLY A 45 -7.52 -7.89 -16.41
C GLY A 45 -8.86 -7.47 -17.00
N THR A 46 -9.06 -7.85 -18.26
CA THR A 46 -10.30 -7.73 -19.01
C THR A 46 -11.45 -8.43 -18.28
N TYR A 47 -12.63 -7.82 -18.37
CA TYR A 47 -13.94 -8.37 -18.02
C TYR A 47 -14.06 -9.88 -18.30
N THR A 48 -14.21 -10.67 -17.25
CA THR A 48 -15.18 -11.77 -17.20
C THR A 48 -15.62 -11.96 -15.76
N ARG A 49 -16.90 -11.65 -15.53
CA ARG A 49 -17.81 -12.14 -14.47
C ARG A 49 -17.27 -12.17 -13.02
N PHE A 50 -18.01 -11.47 -12.16
CA PHE A 50 -17.87 -11.42 -10.71
C PHE A 50 -18.20 -12.79 -10.06
N ASP A 51 -17.49 -13.86 -10.44
CA ASP A 51 -17.56 -15.14 -9.75
C ASP A 51 -16.61 -15.08 -8.54
N LEU A 52 -17.15 -15.41 -7.37
CA LEU A 52 -16.58 -15.20 -6.04
C LEU A 52 -15.27 -15.96 -5.73
N PHE A 53 -14.55 -16.44 -6.75
CA PHE A 53 -13.34 -17.24 -6.62
C PHE A 53 -12.14 -16.54 -7.28
N TRP A 54 -11.50 -15.65 -6.52
CA TRP A 54 -10.36 -14.79 -6.90
C TRP A 54 -9.03 -15.55 -7.15
N PHE A 55 -9.05 -16.80 -7.61
CA PHE A 55 -7.86 -17.65 -7.78
C PHE A 55 -7.79 -18.33 -9.15
N ASN A 56 -7.94 -17.58 -10.24
CA ASN A 56 -7.58 -18.07 -11.58
C ASN A 56 -6.56 -17.13 -12.26
N SER A 57 -5.45 -17.71 -12.70
CA SER A 57 -4.10 -17.13 -12.65
C SER A 57 -3.68 -16.21 -13.82
N ASN A 58 -4.61 -15.65 -14.61
CA ASN A 58 -4.24 -15.04 -15.91
C ASN A 58 -4.49 -13.53 -16.06
N ASN A 59 -4.94 -12.83 -15.02
CA ASN A 59 -5.21 -11.39 -15.07
C ASN A 59 -4.46 -10.67 -13.94
N PHE A 60 -3.16 -10.47 -14.17
CA PHE A 60 -2.22 -10.03 -13.16
C PHE A 60 -2.03 -8.51 -13.21
N SER A 61 -2.54 -7.81 -12.19
CA SER A 61 -2.53 -6.34 -12.15
C SER A 61 -1.23 -5.80 -11.57
N SER A 62 -0.61 -4.86 -12.27
CA SER A 62 0.74 -4.36 -12.01
C SER A 62 0.82 -3.56 -10.70
N THR A 63 0.19 -2.39 -10.63
CA THR A 63 0.40 -1.43 -9.51
C THR A 63 -0.21 -1.92 -8.20
N TYR A 64 -1.44 -2.43 -8.25
CA TYR A 64 -2.17 -2.90 -7.08
C TYR A 64 -1.47 -4.04 -6.38
N LEU A 65 -1.04 -5.03 -7.15
CA LEU A 65 -0.36 -6.17 -6.59
C LEU A 65 1.07 -5.82 -6.19
N THR A 66 1.80 -5.03 -6.98
CA THR A 66 3.13 -4.56 -6.58
C THR A 66 3.09 -3.86 -5.23
N SER A 67 2.11 -2.98 -5.01
CA SER A 67 1.92 -2.33 -3.71
C SER A 67 1.55 -3.31 -2.60
N LEU A 68 0.66 -4.28 -2.87
CA LEU A 68 0.27 -5.27 -1.86
C LEU A 68 1.44 -6.21 -1.48
N VAL A 69 2.17 -6.71 -2.49
CA VAL A 69 3.32 -7.62 -2.33
C VAL A 69 4.46 -6.89 -1.64
N SER A 70 4.77 -5.67 -2.07
CA SER A 70 5.79 -4.85 -1.42
C SER A 70 5.43 -4.61 0.04
N ALA A 71 4.15 -4.43 0.36
CA ALA A 71 3.72 -4.28 1.74
C ALA A 71 3.83 -5.58 2.57
N ILE A 72 3.58 -6.74 1.96
CA ILE A 72 3.85 -8.05 2.57
C ILE A 72 5.36 -8.20 2.83
N LEU A 73 6.21 -7.89 1.86
CA LEU A 73 7.67 -7.92 1.98
C LEU A 73 8.14 -7.03 3.13
N VAL A 74 7.65 -5.79 3.19
CA VAL A 74 7.94 -4.82 4.27
C VAL A 74 7.62 -5.38 5.65
N LEU A 75 6.56 -6.17 5.78
CA LEU A 75 6.11 -6.72 7.06
C LEU A 75 6.57 -8.13 7.37
N TYR A 76 7.13 -8.90 6.44
CA TYR A 76 7.54 -10.27 6.73
C TYR A 76 9.00 -10.56 6.43
N SER A 77 9.61 -9.85 5.48
CA SER A 77 11.01 -10.04 5.11
C SER A 77 11.75 -8.71 4.93
N PRO A 78 12.01 -7.95 6.02
CA PRO A 78 12.68 -6.65 5.94
C PRO A 78 14.07 -6.72 5.28
N ALA A 79 14.71 -7.90 5.30
CA ALA A 79 15.98 -8.12 4.63
C ALA A 79 15.88 -8.03 3.10
N ASP A 80 14.75 -8.45 2.53
CA ASP A 80 14.49 -8.51 1.09
C ASP A 80 13.79 -7.24 0.57
N VAL A 81 13.47 -6.29 1.46
CA VAL A 81 12.70 -5.08 1.12
C VAL A 81 13.47 -4.11 0.25
N GLU A 82 14.81 -4.07 0.34
CA GLU A 82 15.61 -3.04 -0.33
C GLU A 82 15.35 -3.01 -1.85
N SER A 83 15.28 -4.17 -2.50
CA SER A 83 15.03 -4.27 -3.94
C SER A 83 13.58 -3.92 -4.32
N SER A 84 12.60 -4.42 -3.53
CA SER A 84 11.17 -4.11 -3.70
C SER A 84 10.86 -2.63 -3.49
N PHE A 85 11.56 -2.00 -2.56
CA PHE A 85 11.39 -0.58 -2.21
C PHE A 85 11.73 0.33 -3.38
N PHE A 86 12.84 0.08 -4.08
CA PHE A 86 13.20 0.88 -5.26
C PHE A 86 12.21 0.67 -6.41
N ALA A 87 11.70 -0.55 -6.62
CA ALA A 87 10.67 -0.81 -7.62
C ALA A 87 9.38 -0.04 -7.31
N GLN A 88 8.94 -0.02 -6.05
CA GLN A 88 7.77 0.73 -5.63
C GLN A 88 7.99 2.25 -5.81
N LEU A 89 9.15 2.78 -5.43
CA LEU A 89 9.45 4.19 -5.62
C LEU A 89 9.50 4.56 -7.09
N LEU A 90 10.17 3.75 -7.93
CA LEU A 90 10.22 3.98 -9.36
C LEU A 90 8.82 4.06 -9.97
N ASN A 91 7.91 3.18 -9.54
CA ASN A 91 6.52 3.21 -9.99
C ASN A 91 5.81 4.51 -9.57
N VAL A 92 5.92 4.91 -8.30
CA VAL A 92 5.33 6.16 -7.79
C VAL A 92 5.87 7.39 -8.53
N TYR A 93 7.19 7.46 -8.72
CA TYR A 93 7.83 8.56 -9.44
C TYR A 93 7.44 8.58 -10.92
N SER A 94 7.39 7.41 -11.57
CA SER A 94 6.97 7.32 -12.96
C SER A 94 5.55 7.85 -13.15
N LEU A 95 4.62 7.51 -12.26
CA LEU A 95 3.24 8.01 -12.31
C LEU A 95 3.17 9.52 -12.09
N VAL A 96 3.86 10.05 -11.08
CA VAL A 96 3.84 11.49 -10.76
C VAL A 96 4.51 12.31 -11.87
N ILE A 97 5.65 11.87 -12.38
CA ILE A 97 6.36 12.57 -13.47
C ILE A 97 5.56 12.49 -14.76
N ALA A 98 4.99 11.34 -15.10
CA ALA A 98 4.13 11.20 -16.28
C ALA A 98 2.91 12.13 -16.18
N ALA A 99 2.29 12.23 -15.01
CA ALA A 99 1.20 13.17 -14.76
C ALA A 99 1.65 14.63 -14.95
N ILE A 100 2.79 15.03 -14.37
CA ILE A 100 3.34 16.39 -14.54
C ILE A 100 3.58 16.72 -16.01
N ILE A 101 4.21 15.82 -16.77
CA ILE A 101 4.49 16.02 -18.19
C ILE A 101 3.19 16.10 -18.99
N ALA A 102 2.21 15.24 -18.70
CA ALA A 102 0.93 15.23 -19.41
C ALA A 102 0.10 16.48 -19.10
N ILE A 103 0.14 16.99 -17.87
CA ILE A 103 -0.44 18.28 -17.48
C ILE A 103 0.24 19.43 -18.23
N ALA A 104 1.59 19.45 -18.26
CA ALA A 104 2.34 20.51 -18.92
C ALA A 104 2.08 20.56 -20.45
N LYS A 105 1.70 19.44 -21.04
CA LYS A 105 1.32 19.33 -22.46
C LYS A 105 -0.18 19.58 -22.72
N HIS A 106 -0.98 19.87 -21.69
CA HIS A 106 -2.44 19.96 -21.79
C HIS A 106 -3.13 18.72 -22.38
N ASN A 107 -2.51 17.54 -22.22
CA ASN A 107 -2.98 16.24 -22.73
C ASN A 107 -3.57 15.35 -21.64
N LEU A 108 -3.76 15.89 -20.43
CA LEU A 108 -4.35 15.18 -19.30
C LEU A 108 -5.66 15.85 -18.91
N THR A 109 -6.68 15.04 -18.70
CA THR A 109 -7.93 15.51 -18.10
C THR A 109 -7.77 15.60 -16.59
N LYS A 110 -8.59 16.42 -15.93
CA LYS A 110 -8.56 16.57 -14.47
C LYS A 110 -8.80 15.23 -13.75
N LEU A 111 -9.73 14.41 -14.27
CA LEU A 111 -10.01 13.07 -13.76
C LEU A 111 -8.77 12.17 -13.77
N HIS A 112 -8.10 12.06 -14.93
CA HIS A 112 -6.92 11.18 -15.06
C HIS A 112 -5.78 11.66 -14.18
N SER A 113 -5.65 12.97 -13.98
CA SER A 113 -4.68 13.52 -13.03
C SER A 113 -4.99 13.14 -11.58
N VAL A 114 -6.26 13.24 -11.15
CA VAL A 114 -6.67 12.82 -9.80
C VAL A 114 -6.39 11.32 -9.62
N VAL A 115 -6.74 10.49 -10.61
CA VAL A 115 -6.47 9.05 -10.57
C VAL A 115 -4.97 8.76 -10.45
N ALA A 116 -4.12 9.43 -11.24
CA ALA A 116 -2.66 9.27 -11.17
C ALA A 116 -2.11 9.58 -9.77
N VAL A 117 -2.56 10.70 -9.21
CA VAL A 117 -2.19 11.17 -7.87
C VAL A 117 -2.68 10.22 -6.79
N THR A 118 -3.90 9.68 -6.94
CA THR A 118 -4.47 8.68 -6.05
C THR A 118 -3.71 7.36 -6.12
N LEU A 119 -3.31 6.90 -7.31
CA LEU A 119 -2.43 5.73 -7.55
C LEU A 119 -1.05 5.89 -6.92
N ALA A 120 -0.46 7.07 -7.03
CA ALA A 120 0.79 7.41 -6.35
C ALA A 120 0.63 7.40 -4.81
N ALA A 121 -0.51 7.86 -4.31
CA ALA A 121 -0.88 7.93 -2.89
C ALA A 121 -1.34 6.60 -2.29
N SER A 122 -0.79 5.47 -2.75
CA SER A 122 -1.18 4.17 -2.20
C SER A 122 -0.93 4.12 -0.68
N PRO A 123 -1.70 3.32 0.08
CA PRO A 123 -1.48 3.14 1.51
C PRO A 123 -0.05 2.71 1.87
N LEU A 124 0.62 1.97 0.98
CA LEU A 124 2.04 1.64 1.14
C LEU A 124 2.93 2.89 1.04
N SER A 125 2.72 3.77 0.07
CA SER A 125 3.48 5.02 -0.07
C SER A 125 3.34 5.90 1.18
N LEU A 126 2.11 6.03 1.70
CA LEU A 126 1.85 6.77 2.95
C LEU A 126 2.51 6.10 4.16
N TYR A 127 2.48 4.75 4.21
CA TYR A 127 3.15 3.99 5.25
C TYR A 127 4.67 4.20 5.22
N LEU A 128 5.30 4.14 4.05
CA LEU A 128 6.73 4.42 3.88
C LEU A 128 7.08 5.85 4.31
N LEU A 129 6.27 6.83 3.91
CA LEU A 129 6.45 8.22 4.33
C LEU A 129 6.41 8.36 5.86
N ALA A 130 5.41 7.76 6.52
CA ALA A 130 5.30 7.78 7.98
C ALA A 130 6.54 7.16 8.66
N TYR A 131 7.10 6.09 8.09
CA TYR A 131 8.32 5.46 8.58
C TYR A 131 9.56 6.32 8.39
N VAL A 132 9.68 7.02 7.25
CA VAL A 132 10.79 7.94 7.01
C VAL A 132 10.71 9.12 7.96
N VAL A 133 9.54 9.73 8.12
CA VAL A 133 9.32 10.80 9.11
C VAL A 133 9.72 10.32 10.51
N ARG A 134 9.30 9.12 10.91
CA ARG A 134 9.68 8.53 12.20
C ARG A 134 11.19 8.29 12.33
N SER A 135 11.85 7.85 11.25
CA SER A 135 13.29 7.61 11.18
C SER A 135 14.10 8.91 11.28
N LEU A 136 13.58 10.02 10.73
CA LEU A 136 14.17 11.36 10.88
C LEU A 136 14.20 11.81 12.35
N PHE A 137 13.24 11.39 13.17
CA PHE A 137 13.23 11.62 14.62
C PHE A 137 14.16 10.67 15.41
N GLY A 138 15.05 9.93 14.75
CA GLY A 138 16.06 9.07 15.39
C GLY A 138 15.48 7.85 16.11
N ARG A 139 14.21 7.50 15.87
CA ARG A 139 13.58 6.32 16.50
C ARG A 139 13.92 5.08 15.70
N HIS A 140 14.38 4.03 16.39
CA HIS A 140 14.54 2.71 15.79
C HIS A 140 13.21 2.23 15.20
N THR A 141 13.29 1.77 13.96
CA THR A 141 12.17 1.24 13.19
C THR A 141 12.52 -0.12 12.63
N ARG A 142 11.48 -0.88 12.28
CA ARG A 142 11.65 -2.16 11.61
C ARG A 142 12.34 -2.05 10.24
N LEU A 143 12.27 -0.87 9.63
CA LEU A 143 12.88 -0.56 8.34
C LEU A 143 14.25 0.10 8.50
N ASP A 144 14.94 -0.08 9.64
CA ASP A 144 16.29 0.45 9.84
C ASP A 144 17.30 -0.10 8.81
N LYS A 145 17.04 -1.24 8.17
CA LYS A 145 17.88 -1.69 7.04
C LYS A 145 17.79 -0.73 5.83
N VAL A 146 16.59 -0.21 5.55
CA VAL A 146 16.30 0.66 4.39
C VAL A 146 16.50 2.15 4.72
N PHE A 147 16.06 2.55 5.92
CA PHE A 147 16.05 3.92 6.40
C PHE A 147 16.98 4.16 7.59
N GLY A 148 17.94 3.27 7.86
CA GLY A 148 18.85 3.38 9.00
C GLY A 148 19.84 4.54 8.92
N LYS A 149 20.72 4.61 9.91
CA LYS A 149 21.83 5.58 9.94
C LYS A 149 22.69 5.42 8.68
N GLY A 150 23.05 6.54 8.03
CA GLY A 150 23.83 6.55 6.79
C GLY A 150 23.03 6.42 5.49
N ARG A 151 21.75 6.01 5.53
CA ARG A 151 20.89 5.89 4.33
C ARG A 151 20.14 7.19 4.01
N HIS A 152 20.86 8.30 3.92
CA HIS A 152 20.27 9.64 3.70
C HIS A 152 19.58 9.76 2.33
N LEU A 153 20.14 9.14 1.29
CA LEU A 153 19.58 9.13 -0.06
C LEU A 153 18.15 8.53 -0.06
N ASN A 154 17.98 7.35 0.53
CA ASN A 154 16.68 6.65 0.57
C ASN A 154 15.62 7.50 1.30
N ARG A 155 16.00 8.15 2.40
CA ARG A 155 15.12 9.06 3.14
C ARG A 155 14.76 10.28 2.30
N GLY A 156 15.76 10.88 1.65
CA GLY A 156 15.58 12.06 0.79
C GLY A 156 14.63 11.79 -0.37
N ILE A 157 14.77 10.65 -1.05
CA ILE A 157 13.89 10.26 -2.16
C ILE A 157 12.43 10.12 -1.67
N VAL A 158 12.16 9.39 -0.59
CA VAL A 158 10.78 9.25 -0.09
C VAL A 158 10.20 10.61 0.35
N VAL A 159 11.01 11.45 1.01
CA VAL A 159 10.58 12.78 1.44
C VAL A 159 10.30 13.69 0.25
N LEU A 160 11.09 13.61 -0.82
CA LEU A 160 10.91 14.39 -2.04
C LEU A 160 9.67 13.97 -2.84
N ALA A 161 9.28 12.70 -2.78
CA ALA A 161 8.05 12.22 -3.42
C ALA A 161 6.79 12.93 -2.85
N PHE A 162 6.79 13.27 -1.57
CA PHE A 162 5.65 13.92 -0.91
C PHE A 162 5.31 15.32 -1.43
N PRO A 163 6.22 16.32 -1.49
CA PRO A 163 5.90 17.63 -2.04
C PRO A 163 5.58 17.57 -3.54
N LEU A 164 6.20 16.67 -4.31
CA LEU A 164 5.82 16.47 -5.71
C LEU A 164 4.36 16.00 -5.82
N TRP A 165 3.99 15.00 -5.02
CA TRP A 165 2.62 14.51 -4.93
C TRP A 165 1.63 15.60 -4.49
N VAL A 166 1.92 16.32 -3.41
CA VAL A 166 1.09 17.45 -2.94
C VAL A 166 1.00 18.56 -3.98
N GLY A 167 2.08 18.82 -4.72
CA GLY A 167 2.09 19.81 -5.79
C GLY A 167 1.15 19.46 -6.93
N VAL A 168 1.20 18.22 -7.43
CA VAL A 168 0.24 17.76 -8.45
C VAL A 168 -1.18 17.77 -7.90
N LEU A 169 -1.40 17.31 -6.66
CA LEU A 169 -2.71 17.36 -6.02
C LEU A 169 -3.25 18.80 -5.93
N ALA A 170 -2.45 19.74 -5.44
CA ALA A 170 -2.84 21.15 -5.35
C ALA A 170 -3.16 21.72 -6.73
N PHE A 171 -2.35 21.40 -7.74
CA PHE A 171 -2.60 21.81 -9.12
C PHE A 171 -3.92 21.23 -9.67
N THR A 172 -4.26 19.98 -9.36
CA THR A 172 -5.56 19.41 -9.76
C THR A 172 -6.75 20.10 -9.10
N MET A 173 -6.57 20.72 -7.94
CA MET A 173 -7.63 21.46 -7.26
C MET A 173 -7.85 22.86 -7.86
N LEU A 174 -6.90 23.38 -8.64
CA LEU A 174 -7.04 24.66 -9.33
C LEU A 174 -8.09 24.59 -10.46
N PRO A 175 -8.66 25.75 -10.86
CA PRO A 175 -9.60 25.84 -11.99
C PRO A 175 -8.95 25.44 -13.33
N SER A 176 -9.82 25.02 -14.27
CA SER A 176 -9.58 24.14 -15.43
C SER A 176 -8.58 24.60 -16.51
N SER A 177 -7.99 25.80 -16.40
CA SER A 177 -7.13 26.41 -17.44
C SER A 177 -5.92 25.56 -17.88
N GLY A 178 -5.55 24.53 -17.13
CA GLY A 178 -4.44 23.62 -17.45
C GLY A 178 -4.84 22.24 -18.00
N PHE A 179 -6.12 21.87 -18.02
CA PHE A 179 -6.56 20.51 -18.33
C PHE A 179 -7.30 20.42 -19.66
N GLN A 180 -7.18 19.26 -20.31
CA GLN A 180 -7.96 18.93 -21.49
C GLN A 180 -9.44 18.71 -21.10
N GLN A 181 -10.38 19.12 -21.96
CA GLN A 181 -11.83 18.94 -21.76
C GLN A 181 -12.40 19.59 -20.50
N ALA A 182 -12.13 20.89 -20.30
CA ALA A 182 -12.65 21.66 -19.16
C ALA A 182 -14.18 21.55 -18.99
N ALA A 183 -14.95 21.40 -20.07
CA ALA A 183 -16.40 21.19 -20.01
C ALA A 183 -16.81 19.91 -19.25
N CYS A 184 -15.94 18.90 -19.16
CA CYS A 184 -16.20 17.67 -18.41
C CYS A 184 -16.03 17.83 -16.89
N ASP A 185 -15.42 18.93 -16.42
CA ASP A 185 -15.14 19.13 -15.00
C ASP A 185 -16.41 19.27 -14.16
N SER A 186 -17.53 19.72 -14.75
CA SER A 186 -18.85 19.76 -14.10
C SER A 186 -19.26 18.38 -13.57
N ILE A 187 -19.03 17.33 -14.37
CA ILE A 187 -19.31 15.94 -13.99
C ILE A 187 -18.47 15.53 -12.76
N VAL A 188 -17.22 15.97 -12.66
CA VAL A 188 -16.36 15.64 -11.51
C VAL A 188 -16.74 16.46 -10.27
N ALA A 189 -17.07 17.74 -10.46
CA ALA A 189 -17.49 18.65 -9.40
C ALA A 189 -18.79 18.18 -8.75
N ASP A 190 -19.78 17.82 -9.56
CA ASP A 190 -21.12 17.42 -9.09
C ASP A 190 -21.08 16.10 -8.33
N ASN A 191 -20.22 15.17 -8.74
CA ASN A 191 -20.17 13.86 -8.11
C ASN A 191 -19.33 13.81 -6.81
N LYS A 192 -18.69 14.91 -6.39
CA LYS A 192 -17.73 14.96 -5.26
C LYS A 192 -16.59 13.92 -5.34
N ILE A 193 -16.45 13.20 -6.46
CA ILE A 193 -15.64 11.96 -6.58
C ILE A 193 -14.16 12.21 -6.26
N ALA A 194 -13.65 13.40 -6.60
CA ALA A 194 -12.30 13.81 -6.23
C ALA A 194 -12.04 13.71 -4.72
N PHE A 195 -13.03 14.06 -3.88
CA PHE A 195 -12.93 13.93 -2.42
C PHE A 195 -12.98 12.47 -1.98
N TRP A 196 -13.84 11.66 -2.60
CA TRP A 196 -14.03 10.25 -2.24
C TRP A 196 -12.80 9.38 -2.52
N PHE A 197 -11.98 9.70 -3.52
CA PHE A 197 -10.71 9.01 -3.77
C PHE A 197 -9.73 9.11 -2.58
N PHE A 198 -9.83 10.16 -1.76
CA PHE A 198 -8.97 10.35 -0.58
C PHE A 198 -9.58 9.81 0.72
N PHE A 199 -10.86 9.44 0.71
CA PHE A 199 -11.57 8.83 1.85
C PHE A 199 -12.11 7.44 1.50
N PRO A 200 -11.20 6.46 1.28
CA PRO A 200 -11.55 5.17 0.67
C PRO A 200 -12.52 4.32 1.49
N CYS A 201 -12.78 4.64 2.75
CA CYS A 201 -13.79 3.90 3.49
C CYS A 201 -15.21 4.22 2.99
N ILE A 202 -15.50 5.48 2.65
CA ILE A 202 -16.90 5.94 2.63
C ILE A 202 -17.67 5.36 1.43
N VAL A 203 -17.10 5.31 0.22
CA VAL A 203 -17.79 4.72 -0.95
C VAL A 203 -18.03 3.22 -0.75
N PHE A 204 -17.08 2.52 -0.14
CA PHE A 204 -17.23 1.08 0.09
C PHE A 204 -18.39 0.78 1.05
N PHE A 205 -18.46 1.52 2.16
CA PHE A 205 -19.54 1.32 3.14
C PHE A 205 -20.90 1.73 2.59
N ASP A 206 -20.95 2.71 1.70
CA ASP A 206 -22.20 3.13 1.05
C ASP A 206 -22.67 2.13 0.00
N ALA A 207 -21.76 1.66 -0.86
CA ALA A 207 -22.09 0.71 -1.92
C ALA A 207 -22.32 -0.73 -1.39
N PHE A 208 -21.64 -1.14 -0.33
CA PHE A 208 -21.70 -2.50 0.23
C PHE A 208 -21.79 -2.49 1.77
N PRO A 209 -22.88 -1.97 2.35
CA PRO A 209 -22.99 -1.77 3.79
C PRO A 209 -22.89 -3.07 4.57
N ALA A 210 -23.51 -4.16 4.09
CA ALA A 210 -23.47 -5.47 4.74
C ALA A 210 -22.05 -6.06 4.75
N THR A 211 -21.34 -6.01 3.62
CA THR A 211 -19.96 -6.49 3.49
C THR A 211 -19.02 -5.66 4.36
N GLY A 212 -19.18 -4.33 4.33
CA GLY A 212 -18.42 -3.41 5.17
C GLY A 212 -18.61 -3.69 6.65
N ALA A 213 -19.87 -3.78 7.11
CA ALA A 213 -20.20 -4.11 8.50
C ALA A 213 -19.60 -5.47 8.91
N THR A 214 -19.66 -6.47 8.03
CA THR A 214 -19.06 -7.79 8.27
C THR A 214 -17.55 -7.71 8.45
N LEU A 215 -16.84 -7.00 7.55
CA LEU A 215 -15.39 -6.81 7.66
C LEU A 215 -15.04 -6.09 8.97
N VAL A 216 -15.72 -4.98 9.28
CA VAL A 216 -15.51 -4.22 10.52
C VAL A 216 -15.78 -5.10 11.75
N GLY A 217 -16.82 -5.93 11.73
CA GLY A 217 -17.14 -6.87 12.80
C GLY A 217 -16.03 -7.90 13.02
N ILE A 218 -15.57 -8.55 11.96
CA ILE A 218 -14.47 -9.55 12.02
C ILE A 218 -13.19 -8.91 12.57
N PHE A 219 -12.82 -7.73 12.10
CA PHE A 219 -11.61 -7.05 12.57
C PHE A 219 -11.75 -6.52 14.00
N SER A 220 -12.92 -6.02 14.37
CA SER A 220 -13.21 -5.59 15.74
C SER A 220 -13.12 -6.77 16.70
N LEU A 221 -13.61 -7.95 16.31
CA LEU A 221 -13.47 -9.18 17.09
C LEU A 221 -12.00 -9.62 17.21
N ALA A 222 -11.23 -9.55 16.13
CA ALA A 222 -9.80 -9.88 16.14
C ALA A 222 -9.00 -8.93 17.05
N TRP A 223 -9.25 -7.62 16.96
CA TRP A 223 -8.66 -6.61 17.85
C TRP A 223 -9.09 -6.80 19.30
N GLY A 224 -10.39 -6.98 19.55
CA GLY A 224 -10.93 -7.22 20.88
C GLY A 224 -10.28 -8.43 21.54
N THR A 225 -10.12 -9.53 20.79
CA THR A 225 -9.44 -10.74 21.25
C THR A 225 -7.96 -10.48 21.57
N ALA A 226 -7.24 -9.76 20.71
CA ALA A 226 -5.84 -9.41 20.93
C ALA A 226 -5.64 -8.52 22.16
N ILE A 227 -6.49 -7.50 22.33
CA ILE A 227 -6.50 -6.61 23.49
C ILE A 227 -6.83 -7.39 24.77
N TYR A 228 -7.86 -8.22 24.73
CA TYR A 228 -8.28 -9.04 25.87
C TYR A 228 -7.17 -9.98 26.35
N ARG A 229 -6.41 -10.57 25.42
CA ARG A 229 -5.24 -11.42 25.75
C ARG A 229 -4.07 -10.63 26.33
N LEU A 230 -3.81 -9.44 25.81
CA LEU A 230 -2.73 -8.57 26.28
C LEU A 230 -3.11 -7.75 27.51
N ARG A 231 -4.31 -7.94 28.08
CA ARG A 231 -4.82 -7.05 29.12
C ARG A 231 -3.90 -6.94 30.34
N LYS A 232 -3.36 -8.06 30.83
CA LYS A 232 -2.48 -8.05 32.00
C LYS A 232 -1.22 -7.21 31.76
N VAL A 233 -0.71 -7.18 30.53
CA VAL A 233 0.49 -6.41 30.14
C VAL A 233 0.15 -4.94 29.89
N ILE A 234 -0.96 -4.67 29.19
CA ILE A 234 -1.41 -3.31 28.84
C ILE A 234 -1.72 -2.51 30.10
N TRP A 235 -2.39 -3.14 31.06
CA TRP A 235 -2.87 -2.55 32.32
C TRP A 235 -1.99 -2.89 33.54
N ALA A 236 -0.77 -3.41 33.34
CA ALA A 236 0.16 -3.78 34.44
C ALA A 236 0.59 -2.62 35.35
N LYS A 237 0.35 -1.37 34.95
CA LYS A 237 0.77 -0.16 35.69
C LYS A 237 -0.46 0.68 36.00
N HIS A 238 -0.54 1.23 37.22
CA HIS A 238 -1.67 1.95 37.85
C HIS A 238 -2.20 3.20 37.11
N ASN A 239 -1.85 3.39 35.84
CA ASN A 239 -2.34 4.45 34.99
C ASN A 239 -3.68 4.03 34.37
N LYS A 240 -4.79 4.44 34.99
CA LYS A 240 -6.17 4.04 34.66
C LYS A 240 -6.71 4.64 33.34
N ARG A 241 -6.01 5.60 32.72
CA ARG A 241 -6.45 6.20 31.46
C ARG A 241 -6.14 5.28 30.28
N LEU A 242 -7.11 5.13 29.36
CA LEU A 242 -7.01 4.35 28.12
C LEU A 242 -5.77 4.76 27.31
N PRO A 243 -4.67 3.98 27.35
CA PRO A 243 -3.45 4.40 26.69
C PRO A 243 -3.46 3.86 25.27
N PHE A 244 -4.28 4.44 24.37
CA PHE A 244 -4.43 3.99 22.97
C PHE A 244 -3.09 3.73 22.29
N ALA A 245 -2.12 4.63 22.45
CA ALA A 245 -0.76 4.46 21.91
C ALA A 245 -0.02 3.24 22.48
N ARG A 246 -0.26 2.87 23.74
CA ARG A 246 0.32 1.68 24.39
C ARG A 246 -0.39 0.41 23.93
N ILE A 247 -1.73 0.43 23.85
CA ILE A 247 -2.54 -0.68 23.32
C ILE A 247 -2.07 -1.00 21.90
N TRP A 248 -2.05 0.02 21.03
CA TRP A 248 -1.57 -0.09 19.67
C TRP A 248 -0.16 -0.69 19.62
N ARG A 249 0.80 -0.09 20.33
CA ARG A 249 2.19 -0.55 20.34
C ARG A 249 2.31 -2.01 20.78
N LYS A 250 1.64 -2.40 21.86
CA LYS A 250 1.75 -3.78 22.40
C LYS A 250 1.03 -4.82 21.54
N VAL A 251 -0.13 -4.47 20.99
CA VAL A 251 -0.85 -5.34 20.04
C VAL A 251 -0.04 -5.52 18.77
N VAL A 252 0.45 -4.42 18.19
CA VAL A 252 1.23 -4.43 16.94
C VAL A 252 2.57 -5.17 17.11
N GLU A 253 3.30 -4.93 18.20
CA GLU A 253 4.56 -5.63 18.51
C GLU A 253 4.34 -7.15 18.64
N ARG A 254 3.21 -7.58 19.22
CA ARG A 254 2.93 -9.01 19.47
C ARG A 254 2.24 -9.71 18.30
N TYR A 255 1.43 -8.98 17.53
CA TYR A 255 0.56 -9.50 16.47
C TYR A 255 0.78 -8.71 15.17
N PRO A 256 1.92 -8.93 14.48
CA PRO A 256 2.25 -8.21 13.25
C PRO A 256 1.21 -8.43 12.13
N PHE A 257 0.50 -9.56 12.14
CA PHE A 257 -0.60 -9.81 11.20
C PHE A 257 -1.78 -8.86 11.38
N ILE A 258 -2.13 -8.50 12.63
CA ILE A 258 -3.21 -7.54 12.89
C ILE A 258 -2.80 -6.17 12.35
N GLN A 259 -1.54 -5.77 12.55
CA GLN A 259 -0.99 -4.55 11.95
C GLN A 259 -1.07 -4.61 10.42
N PHE A 260 -0.63 -5.71 9.80
CA PHE A 260 -0.71 -5.88 8.35
C PHE A 260 -2.13 -5.71 7.84
N CYS A 261 -3.09 -6.44 8.43
CA CYS A 261 -4.46 -6.37 7.98
C CYS A 261 -5.04 -4.96 8.11
N THR A 262 -4.82 -4.32 9.26
CA THR A 262 -5.50 -3.06 9.58
C THR A 262 -4.84 -1.80 9.02
N VAL A 263 -3.51 -1.79 8.92
CA VAL A 263 -2.77 -0.62 8.43
C VAL A 263 -2.55 -0.68 6.93
N ILE A 264 -2.45 -1.88 6.37
CA ILE A 264 -2.03 -2.07 4.98
C ILE A 264 -3.15 -2.72 4.18
N PHE A 265 -3.50 -3.97 4.46
CA PHE A 265 -4.36 -4.77 3.58
C PHE A 265 -5.75 -4.16 3.39
N ILE A 266 -6.43 -3.82 4.49
CA ILE A 266 -7.79 -3.25 4.44
C ILE A 266 -7.78 -1.86 3.80
N PRO A 267 -6.94 -0.89 4.23
CA PRO A 267 -6.88 0.39 3.55
C PRO A 267 -6.55 0.24 2.07
N HIS A 268 -5.65 -0.68 1.70
CA HIS A 268 -5.29 -0.95 0.30
C HIS A 268 -6.48 -1.52 -0.47
N PHE A 269 -7.20 -2.49 0.10
CA PHE A 269 -8.39 -3.06 -0.51
C PHE A 269 -9.47 -2.01 -0.75
N PHE A 270 -9.80 -1.20 0.27
CA PHE A 270 -10.74 -0.11 0.12
C PHE A 270 -10.26 0.90 -0.91
N TRP A 271 -9.00 1.30 -0.84
CA TRP A 271 -8.43 2.24 -1.78
C TRP A 271 -8.55 1.76 -3.23
N MET A 272 -8.14 0.53 -3.55
CA MET A 272 -8.32 -0.07 -4.88
C MET A 272 -9.78 -0.07 -5.31
N PHE A 273 -10.67 -0.48 -4.42
CA PHE A 273 -12.10 -0.57 -4.70
C PHE A 273 -12.71 0.80 -5.05
N ASN A 274 -12.32 1.84 -4.31
CA ASN A 274 -12.79 3.20 -4.54
C ASN A 274 -12.28 3.74 -5.87
N VAL A 275 -11.01 3.46 -6.18
CA VAL A 275 -10.43 3.84 -7.47
C VAL A 275 -11.23 3.23 -8.62
N GLU A 276 -11.53 1.94 -8.54
CA GLU A 276 -12.25 1.22 -9.60
C GLU A 276 -13.72 1.58 -9.72
N ILE A 277 -14.44 1.74 -8.60
CA ILE A 277 -15.83 2.20 -8.66
C ILE A 277 -15.89 3.62 -9.24
N GLY A 278 -15.02 4.52 -8.77
CA GLY A 278 -14.96 5.89 -9.28
C GLY A 278 -14.71 5.93 -10.78
N LEU A 279 -13.79 5.09 -11.27
CA LEU A 279 -13.47 5.00 -12.70
C LEU A 279 -14.57 4.34 -13.52
N ARG A 280 -15.23 3.30 -13.00
CA ARG A 280 -16.38 2.67 -13.69
C ARG A 280 -17.56 3.63 -13.84
N ILE A 281 -17.80 4.48 -12.84
CA ILE A 281 -18.87 5.48 -12.88
C ILE A 281 -18.53 6.59 -13.88
N LEU A 282 -17.28 7.03 -13.91
CA LEU A 282 -16.87 8.21 -14.69
C LEU A 282 -16.38 7.92 -16.11
N SER A 283 -15.86 6.71 -16.35
CA SER A 283 -15.17 6.35 -17.59
C SER A 283 -15.65 4.98 -18.05
N THR A 284 -16.89 4.94 -18.55
CA THR A 284 -17.53 3.69 -19.02
C THR A 284 -16.91 3.10 -20.28
N ARG A 285 -15.95 3.79 -20.92
CA ARG A 285 -15.43 3.46 -22.27
C ARG A 285 -13.92 3.37 -22.37
N GLU A 286 -13.25 2.94 -21.30
CA GLU A 286 -11.81 2.69 -21.38
C GLU A 286 -11.53 1.40 -22.14
N SER A 287 -10.80 1.53 -23.24
CA SER A 287 -10.26 0.39 -23.98
C SER A 287 -8.76 0.26 -23.72
N PHE A 288 -8.32 -0.97 -23.48
CA PHE A 288 -6.89 -1.29 -23.48
C PHE A 288 -6.29 -0.99 -24.87
N SER A 289 -5.18 -0.27 -24.88
CA SER A 289 -4.38 -0.01 -26.08
C SER A 289 -2.92 -0.24 -25.71
N ALA A 290 -2.22 -1.12 -26.41
CA ALA A 290 -0.83 -1.48 -26.08
C ALA A 290 0.13 -0.29 -26.34
N THR A 291 0.17 0.69 -25.42
CA THR A 291 1.12 1.79 -25.47
C THR A 291 2.43 1.41 -24.78
N TYR A 292 3.51 2.10 -25.16
CA TYR A 292 4.82 1.89 -24.55
C TYR A 292 4.77 2.04 -23.02
N GLY A 293 4.03 3.02 -22.50
CA GLY A 293 3.85 3.23 -21.06
C GLY A 293 3.19 2.04 -20.35
N GLN A 294 2.21 1.40 -20.98
CA GLN A 294 1.55 0.22 -20.42
C GLN A 294 2.46 -1.01 -20.43
N LEU A 295 3.21 -1.23 -21.51
CA LEU A 295 4.19 -2.31 -21.57
C LEU A 295 5.26 -2.13 -20.49
N LEU A 296 5.78 -0.91 -20.33
CA LEU A 296 6.73 -0.59 -19.28
C LEU A 296 6.14 -0.85 -17.88
N ALA A 297 4.90 -0.44 -17.65
CA ALA A 297 4.20 -0.70 -16.39
C ALA A 297 4.09 -2.21 -16.10
N VAL A 298 3.81 -3.05 -17.11
CA VAL A 298 3.80 -4.51 -16.93
C VAL A 298 5.21 -5.01 -16.56
N PHE A 299 6.25 -4.59 -17.27
CA PHE A 299 7.64 -5.02 -17.00
C PHE A 299 8.13 -4.62 -15.61
N VAL A 300 7.75 -3.44 -15.12
CA VAL A 300 8.09 -2.97 -13.76
C VAL A 300 7.56 -3.90 -12.67
N THR A 301 6.56 -4.71 -12.96
CA THR A 301 5.90 -5.58 -11.96
C THR A 301 6.35 -7.02 -11.97
N VAL A 302 7.07 -7.43 -13.02
CA VAL A 302 7.70 -8.74 -13.10
C VAL A 302 8.64 -8.98 -11.90
N PRO A 303 9.52 -8.05 -11.50
CA PRO A 303 10.39 -8.25 -10.32
C PRO A 303 9.61 -8.48 -9.03
N SER A 304 8.58 -7.67 -8.76
CA SER A 304 7.74 -7.79 -7.57
C SER A 304 6.99 -9.13 -7.57
N PHE A 305 6.52 -9.59 -8.73
CA PHE A 305 5.88 -10.88 -8.85
C PHE A 305 6.84 -12.04 -8.59
N ILE A 306 8.04 -12.01 -9.18
CA ILE A 306 9.06 -13.04 -8.93
C ILE A 306 9.37 -13.10 -7.43
N GLN A 307 9.51 -11.94 -6.76
CA GLN A 307 9.71 -11.89 -5.32
C GLN A 307 8.53 -12.50 -4.54
N LEU A 308 7.28 -12.27 -4.97
CA LEU A 308 6.12 -12.94 -4.38
C LEU A 308 6.20 -14.46 -4.55
N CYS A 309 6.53 -14.94 -5.75
CA CYS A 309 6.68 -16.38 -6.01
C CYS A 309 7.75 -17.00 -5.12
N LEU A 310 8.88 -16.31 -4.92
CA LEU A 310 9.95 -16.75 -4.02
C LEU A 310 9.53 -16.73 -2.54
N LEU A 311 8.59 -15.86 -2.16
CA LEU A 311 8.01 -15.83 -0.81
C LEU A 311 6.91 -16.86 -0.59
N LEU A 312 6.24 -17.34 -1.64
CA LEU A 312 5.09 -18.23 -1.53
C LEU A 312 5.35 -19.47 -0.66
N PRO A 313 6.52 -20.15 -0.73
CA PRO A 313 6.84 -21.27 0.16
C PRO A 313 6.90 -20.91 1.65
N ARG A 314 7.08 -19.62 2.00
CA ARG A 314 7.10 -19.13 3.39
C ARG A 314 5.71 -18.82 3.92
N VAL A 315 4.72 -18.59 3.05
CA VAL A 315 3.34 -18.21 3.43
C VAL A 315 2.68 -19.22 4.37
N PRO A 316 2.77 -20.55 4.18
CA PRO A 316 2.19 -21.51 5.12
C PRO A 316 2.76 -21.37 6.53
N ARG A 317 4.05 -21.05 6.66
CA ARG A 317 4.68 -20.81 7.97
C ARG A 317 4.11 -19.57 8.64
N TRP A 318 3.84 -18.51 7.89
CA TRP A 318 3.18 -17.31 8.41
C TRP A 318 1.74 -17.59 8.83
N PHE A 319 1.04 -18.43 8.08
CA PHE A 319 -0.33 -18.85 8.42
C PHE A 319 -0.37 -19.64 9.74
N VAL A 320 0.58 -20.56 9.94
CA VAL A 320 0.74 -21.28 11.22
C VAL A 320 1.04 -20.33 12.39
N ASP A 321 1.63 -19.16 12.10
CA ASP A 321 1.92 -18.13 13.11
C ASP A 321 0.71 -17.24 13.47
N LEU A 322 -0.44 -17.39 12.79
CA LEU A 322 -1.66 -16.65 13.11
C LEU A 322 -2.18 -16.99 14.52
N THR A 323 -2.72 -15.98 15.20
CA THR A 323 -3.11 -16.08 16.62
C THR A 323 -4.17 -17.13 16.89
N TRP A 324 -5.10 -17.30 15.96
CA TRP A 324 -6.17 -18.30 16.03
C TRP A 324 -5.65 -19.68 15.65
N VAL A 325 -4.73 -19.79 14.68
CA VAL A 325 -4.09 -21.07 14.34
C VAL A 325 -3.24 -21.57 15.51
N ARG A 326 -2.45 -20.70 16.14
CA ARG A 326 -1.70 -21.03 17.36
C ARG A 326 -2.61 -21.44 18.53
N PHE A 327 -3.80 -20.84 18.59
CA PHE A 327 -4.80 -21.21 19.58
C PHE A 327 -5.37 -22.61 19.28
N LEU A 328 -5.77 -22.88 18.04
CA LEU A 328 -6.29 -24.19 17.61
C LEU A 328 -5.23 -25.30 17.68
N THR A 329 -3.96 -24.98 17.43
CA THR A 329 -2.84 -25.94 17.45
C THR A 329 -2.20 -26.10 18.83
N CYS A 330 -2.74 -25.44 19.88
CA CYS A 330 -2.25 -25.49 21.25
C CYS A 330 -0.74 -25.14 21.44
N ARG A 331 -0.10 -24.48 20.45
CA ARG A 331 1.33 -24.07 20.51
C ARG A 331 1.51 -22.75 21.26
N TRP A 332 1.06 -22.70 22.51
CA TRP A 332 0.89 -21.45 23.27
C TRP A 332 2.21 -20.82 23.75
N ASN A 333 3.24 -21.61 24.05
CA ASN A 333 4.31 -21.18 24.97
C ASN A 333 5.71 -20.96 24.40
N LYS A 334 5.94 -21.12 23.10
CA LYS A 334 7.24 -20.77 22.50
C LYS A 334 7.10 -19.48 21.70
N PRO A 335 7.35 -18.29 22.29
CA PRO A 335 7.67 -17.14 21.47
C PRO A 335 8.87 -17.54 20.61
N ARG A 336 8.75 -17.44 19.28
CA ARG A 336 9.96 -17.36 18.46
C ARG A 336 10.65 -16.07 18.92
N LEU A 337 11.61 -16.21 19.83
CA LEU A 337 12.73 -15.30 19.82
C LEU A 337 13.24 -15.31 18.40
N SER A 338 13.29 -14.13 17.81
CA SER A 338 13.92 -13.92 16.52
C SER A 338 15.42 -14.17 16.72
N ASP A 339 15.82 -15.43 16.82
CA ASP A 339 17.20 -15.82 17.14
C ASP A 339 18.20 -15.41 16.05
N ASN A 340 17.74 -15.02 14.86
CA ASN A 340 18.63 -14.81 13.72
C ASN A 340 18.83 -13.34 13.27
N SER A 341 18.28 -12.33 13.97
CA SER A 341 18.46 -10.92 13.54
C SER A 341 19.31 -10.04 14.45
N TYR A 342 19.83 -10.57 15.57
CA TYR A 342 20.77 -9.86 16.44
C TYR A 342 22.16 -10.49 16.52
N GLN A 343 22.39 -11.67 15.94
CA GLN A 343 23.68 -12.36 16.04
C GLN A 343 24.67 -12.00 14.92
N GLU A 344 24.28 -11.14 13.97
CA GLU A 344 25.15 -10.71 12.87
C GLU A 344 25.78 -9.32 13.07
N SER A 345 25.42 -8.59 14.14
CA SER A 345 26.28 -7.52 14.64
C SER A 345 27.37 -8.18 15.48
N GLY A 346 28.52 -8.48 14.85
CA GLY A 346 29.72 -9.06 15.47
C GLY A 346 30.37 -8.19 16.54
N ILE A 347 29.59 -7.74 17.51
CA ILE A 347 30.10 -7.36 18.83
C ILE A 347 30.22 -8.69 19.57
N PRO A 348 31.44 -9.21 19.79
CA PRO A 348 31.58 -10.36 20.68
C PRO A 348 30.89 -9.99 21.99
N LEU A 349 29.97 -10.84 22.43
CA LEU A 349 29.49 -10.86 23.80
C LEU A 349 30.70 -11.16 24.67
N GLU A 350 31.47 -10.12 24.95
CA GLU A 350 32.41 -10.08 26.05
C GLU A 350 31.61 -10.51 27.26
N ALA A 351 31.99 -11.67 27.78
CA ALA A 351 31.33 -12.35 28.86
C ALA A 351 31.04 -11.33 29.96
N LYS A 352 29.76 -11.08 30.21
CA LYS A 352 29.34 -10.44 31.45
C LYS A 352 29.63 -11.46 32.55
N TYR A 353 30.88 -11.44 32.99
CA TYR A 353 31.39 -12.13 34.15
C TYR A 353 30.49 -11.72 35.31
N ASP A 354 29.83 -12.70 35.91
CA ASP A 354 28.99 -12.53 37.10
C ASP A 354 29.88 -12.87 38.30
N PRO A 355 30.49 -11.87 38.98
CA PRO A 355 31.48 -12.11 40.04
C PRO A 355 30.87 -12.68 41.33
N ASP A 356 29.54 -12.83 41.40
CA ASP A 356 28.85 -13.20 42.64
C ASP A 356 28.57 -14.72 42.80
N SER A 357 29.10 -15.57 41.91
CA SER A 357 28.88 -17.03 41.96
C SER A 357 29.99 -17.84 42.64
N LEU A 358 30.99 -17.19 43.26
CA LEU A 358 32.06 -17.82 44.04
C LEU A 358 31.98 -17.45 45.53
N SER A 359 30.93 -17.88 46.21
CA SER A 359 31.02 -18.09 47.66
C SER A 359 30.10 -19.24 48.10
N MET A 360 30.64 -20.05 49.02
CA MET A 360 30.03 -21.23 49.64
C MET A 360 30.23 -22.57 48.93
N SER A 361 31.47 -23.09 49.01
CA SER A 361 31.68 -24.53 49.15
C SER A 361 32.78 -24.81 50.18
N ASN A 362 32.31 -25.28 51.34
CA ASN A 362 32.94 -26.22 52.29
C ASN A 362 34.40 -26.04 52.73
N GLY A 363 34.57 -25.39 53.88
CA GLY A 363 35.68 -25.67 54.80
C GLY A 363 35.29 -26.77 55.79
N SER A 364 35.64 -28.02 55.50
CA SER A 364 35.62 -29.12 56.47
C SER A 364 37.04 -29.31 57.00
N THR A 365 37.30 -28.81 58.20
CA THR A 365 38.58 -28.96 58.90
C THR A 365 38.68 -30.37 59.47
N VAL A 366 39.60 -31.17 58.91
CA VAL A 366 40.05 -32.44 59.48
C VAL A 366 41.16 -32.13 60.48
N HIS A 367 40.93 -32.41 61.75
CA HIS A 367 41.98 -32.50 62.76
C HIS A 367 42.60 -33.90 62.68
N LEU A 368 43.90 -33.95 62.40
CA LEU A 368 44.78 -35.07 62.72
C LEU A 368 46.09 -34.50 63.28
N LEU A 369 46.49 -35.13 64.39
CA LEU A 369 47.66 -34.94 65.26
C LEU A 369 47.51 -33.87 66.35
#